data_AF-A0A1U7HSI4-F1
#
_entry.id   AF-A0A1U7HSI4-F1
#
_cell.length_a   1.000
_cell.length_b   1.000
_cell.length_c   1.000
_cell.angle_alpha   90.00
_cell.angle_beta   90.00
_cell.angle_gamma   90.00
#
_symmetry.space_group_name_H-M   'P 1'
#
loop_
_entity.id
_entity.type
_entity.pdbx_description
1 polymer ?
#
loop_
_entity_poly.entity_id
_entity_poly.type
_entity_poly.pdbx_seq_one_letter_code
_entity_poly.pdbx_strand_id
1 'polypeptide(L)'
;MTRKNKEQPAMSNNTSSNTNDKPQKRLIIITGDKGGVGKSTFARAIFQLYINKHLPCVAYEADLRNPQIERYFQKDYRPIIRYIDIFHRGGADDLLINLDESDCPITLLDLPAQSGGFFESYVKELAFFEVLKTEINCRVTMVSVISRVLDSINVLEKLRELCKDQVDYTVVKNLFHGEEEKFERYNDSSLRQNMLAEGLIELVMPDLFYKSYDFLDRHALTFNEGQTHKETNIVIKSRIKSWLAEFEAQIKPAFNLLGFDIQPDDCYYPAVVEKSKELRENEEKEKAKNQDANLPSQDIAA
;
A
#
# COMPACT_ATOMS: atom_id res chain seq x y z
N MET A 1 68.76 -32.01 18.75
CA MET A 1 67.72 -32.73 19.51
C MET A 1 67.46 -32.02 20.83
N THR A 2 66.37 -31.26 20.95
CA THR A 2 65.45 -31.16 22.12
C THR A 2 64.56 -29.93 21.90
N ARG A 3 63.26 -30.17 21.68
CA ARG A 3 62.22 -29.17 21.86
C ARG A 3 61.52 -29.50 23.19
N LYS A 4 61.41 -28.52 24.08
CA LYS A 4 60.48 -28.51 25.21
C LYS A 4 59.70 -27.19 25.19
N ASN A 5 58.43 -27.35 25.53
CA ASN A 5 57.29 -26.43 25.50
C ASN A 5 57.52 -25.02 26.04
N LYS A 6 56.74 -24.07 25.50
CA LYS A 6 56.09 -23.02 26.30
C LYS A 6 54.72 -22.68 25.72
N GLU A 7 53.73 -22.73 26.60
CA GLU A 7 52.33 -22.40 26.40
C GLU A 7 52.14 -20.92 26.03
N GLN A 8 51.11 -20.63 25.24
CA GLN A 8 50.49 -19.31 25.14
C GLN A 8 48.97 -19.45 25.33
N PRO A 9 48.32 -18.50 26.03
CA PRO A 9 46.98 -18.65 26.57
C PRO A 9 45.89 -18.39 25.52
N ALA A 10 44.75 -19.05 25.74
CA ALA A 10 43.52 -18.86 24.99
C ALA A 10 43.01 -17.41 25.09
N MET A 11 42.90 -16.73 23.95
CA MET A 11 42.02 -15.58 23.80
C MET A 11 40.63 -16.08 23.43
N SER A 12 39.72 -15.98 24.40
CA SER A 12 38.29 -16.10 24.15
C SER A 12 37.83 -14.90 23.31
N ASN A 13 37.61 -15.11 22.01
CA ASN A 13 36.85 -14.16 21.21
C ASN A 13 35.38 -14.25 21.62
N ASN A 14 34.99 -13.40 22.58
CA ASN A 14 33.60 -13.02 22.78
C ASN A 14 33.13 -12.31 21.51
N THR A 15 32.54 -13.09 20.61
CA THR A 15 31.74 -12.54 19.52
C THR A 15 30.33 -12.45 20.05
N SER A 16 30.04 -11.34 20.70
CA SER A 16 28.69 -10.95 21.11
C SER A 16 27.89 -10.60 19.85
N SER A 17 27.46 -11.60 19.09
CA SER A 17 26.48 -11.41 18.01
C SER A 17 25.08 -11.37 18.63
N ASN A 18 24.75 -10.24 19.26
CA ASN A 18 23.38 -9.88 19.59
C ASN A 18 23.05 -8.59 18.84
N THR A 19 22.72 -8.72 17.55
CA THR A 19 21.81 -7.79 16.89
C THR A 19 20.53 -8.56 16.60
N ASN A 20 19.49 -8.29 17.40
CA ASN A 20 18.12 -8.58 17.01
C ASN A 20 17.75 -7.63 15.85
N ASP A 21 18.35 -7.81 14.67
CA ASP A 21 17.96 -7.02 13.50
C ASP A 21 16.64 -7.57 12.98
N LYS A 22 15.53 -7.02 13.49
CA LYS A 22 14.24 -7.15 12.83
C LYS A 22 14.42 -6.75 11.35
N PRO A 23 13.91 -7.54 10.39
CA PRO A 23 14.01 -7.19 8.98
C PRO A 23 13.39 -5.80 8.74
N GLN A 24 14.03 -4.99 7.90
CA GLN A 24 13.56 -3.64 7.63
C GLN A 24 12.18 -3.68 6.96
N LYS A 25 11.20 -3.00 7.57
CA LYS A 25 9.84 -2.87 7.04
C LYS A 25 9.77 -1.80 5.95
N ARG A 26 8.74 -1.87 5.10
CA ARG A 26 8.43 -0.86 4.07
C ARG A 26 7.04 -0.28 4.32
N LEU A 27 6.97 1.05 4.46
CA LEU A 27 5.72 1.81 4.42
C LEU A 27 5.62 2.54 3.08
N ILE A 28 4.68 2.13 2.25
CA ILE A 28 4.42 2.73 0.93
C ILE A 28 3.23 3.65 1.09
N ILE A 29 3.46 4.96 0.92
CA ILE A 29 2.40 5.97 1.03
C ILE A 29 2.06 6.47 -0.37
N ILE A 30 0.86 6.17 -0.83
CA ILE A 30 0.32 6.66 -2.09
C ILE A 30 -0.31 8.02 -1.86
N THR A 31 0.22 9.03 -2.55
CA THR A 31 -0.22 10.41 -2.44
C THR A 31 -0.38 11.05 -3.81
N GLY A 32 -0.95 12.25 -3.84
CA GLY A 32 -1.23 12.98 -5.06
C GLY A 32 -2.20 14.12 -4.83
N ASP A 33 -2.08 15.10 -5.71
CA ASP A 33 -2.60 16.44 -5.54
C ASP A 33 -4.15 16.52 -5.46
N LYS A 34 -4.85 15.87 -6.40
CA LYS A 34 -6.30 16.00 -6.55
C LYS A 34 -7.06 14.67 -6.50
N GLY A 35 -8.37 14.79 -6.34
CA GLY A 35 -9.28 13.69 -6.65
C GLY A 35 -9.17 13.33 -8.14
N GLY A 36 -9.21 12.03 -8.46
CA GLY A 36 -9.19 11.56 -9.85
C GLY A 36 -7.81 11.48 -10.53
N VAL A 37 -6.70 11.76 -9.85
CA VAL A 37 -5.35 11.54 -10.43
C VAL A 37 -4.98 10.06 -10.57
N GLY A 38 -5.71 9.15 -9.89
CA GLY A 38 -5.51 7.69 -9.99
C GLY A 38 -4.78 7.04 -8.82
N LYS A 39 -4.64 7.71 -7.67
CA LYS A 39 -4.00 7.18 -6.44
C LYS A 39 -4.50 5.80 -6.06
N SER A 40 -5.81 5.69 -5.83
CA SER A 40 -6.42 4.44 -5.41
C SER A 40 -6.39 3.35 -6.49
N THR A 41 -6.39 3.71 -7.78
CA THR A 41 -6.15 2.75 -8.86
C THR A 41 -4.76 2.14 -8.76
N PHE A 42 -3.75 2.98 -8.53
CA PHE A 42 -2.37 2.54 -8.32
C PHE A 42 -2.23 1.68 -7.05
N ALA A 43 -2.82 2.13 -5.94
CA ALA A 43 -2.83 1.40 -4.67
C ALA A 43 -3.46 0.00 -4.82
N ARG A 44 -4.64 -0.09 -5.46
CA ARG A 44 -5.31 -1.36 -5.76
C ARG A 44 -4.46 -2.28 -6.63
N ALA A 45 -3.77 -1.72 -7.63
CA ALA A 45 -2.96 -2.50 -8.55
C ALA A 45 -1.69 -3.05 -7.89
N ILE A 46 -1.01 -2.25 -7.07
CA ILE A 46 0.11 -2.73 -6.24
C ILE A 46 -0.37 -3.80 -5.26
N PHE A 47 -1.47 -3.55 -4.53
CA PHE A 47 -1.99 -4.51 -3.57
C PHE A 47 -2.37 -5.85 -4.25
N GLN A 48 -2.93 -5.80 -5.45
CA GLN A 48 -3.15 -6.99 -6.27
C GLN A 48 -1.85 -7.72 -6.61
N LEU A 49 -0.77 -7.02 -6.94
CA LEU A 49 0.52 -7.64 -7.22
C LEU A 49 1.15 -8.27 -5.97
N TYR A 50 0.99 -7.66 -4.79
CA TYR A 50 1.41 -8.29 -3.53
C TYR A 50 0.68 -9.60 -3.30
N ILE A 51 -0.65 -9.62 -3.51
CA ILE A 51 -1.46 -10.86 -3.47
C ILE A 51 -0.93 -11.89 -4.46
N ASN A 52 -0.70 -11.49 -5.72
CA ASN A 52 -0.26 -12.40 -6.78
C ASN A 52 1.14 -12.97 -6.56
N LYS A 53 1.98 -12.29 -5.79
CA LYS A 53 3.36 -12.68 -5.49
C LYS A 53 3.54 -13.20 -4.07
N HIS A 54 2.45 -13.39 -3.34
CA HIS A 54 2.46 -13.85 -1.95
C HIS A 54 3.31 -12.97 -1.02
N LEU A 55 3.31 -11.65 -1.24
CA LEU A 55 4.06 -10.69 -0.42
C LEU A 55 3.17 -10.18 0.72
N PRO A 56 3.47 -10.48 2.00
CA PRO A 56 2.63 -10.05 3.12
C PRO A 56 2.50 -8.53 3.21
N CYS A 57 1.26 -8.04 3.15
CA CYS A 57 0.96 -6.61 3.18
C CYS A 57 -0.32 -6.33 3.96
N VAL A 58 -0.26 -5.34 4.86
CA VAL A 58 -1.44 -4.71 5.46
C VAL A 58 -1.75 -3.42 4.71
N ALA A 59 -3.00 -3.22 4.33
CA ALA A 59 -3.45 -2.03 3.61
C ALA A 59 -4.23 -1.09 4.52
N TYR A 60 -3.91 0.19 4.47
CA TYR A 60 -4.56 1.28 5.17
C TYR A 60 -5.27 2.20 4.18
N GLU A 61 -6.53 2.47 4.47
CA GLU A 61 -7.40 3.38 3.72
C GLU A 61 -7.61 4.65 4.56
N ALA A 62 -7.20 5.80 4.02
CA ALA A 62 -7.45 7.09 4.65
C ALA A 62 -8.59 7.89 3.97
N ASP A 63 -9.09 7.45 2.80
CA ASP A 63 -10.32 8.00 2.20
C ASP A 63 -11.56 7.29 2.75
N LEU A 64 -11.98 7.71 3.95
CA LEU A 64 -13.16 7.15 4.63
C LEU A 64 -14.48 7.39 3.86
N ARG A 65 -14.49 8.31 2.89
CA ARG A 65 -15.70 8.64 2.12
C ARG A 65 -15.87 7.73 0.92
N ASN A 66 -14.79 7.32 0.28
CA ASN A 66 -14.82 6.46 -0.91
C ASN A 66 -13.76 5.34 -0.83
N PRO A 67 -13.81 4.47 0.18
CA PRO A 67 -12.75 3.51 0.47
C PRO A 67 -12.59 2.48 -0.65
N GLN A 68 -11.54 2.61 -1.45
CA GLN A 68 -11.36 1.81 -2.66
C GLN A 68 -10.71 0.45 -2.37
N ILE A 69 -9.84 0.34 -1.37
CA ILE A 69 -9.25 -0.97 -1.04
C ILE A 69 -10.32 -1.84 -0.39
N GLU A 70 -11.07 -1.32 0.58
CA GLU A 70 -12.18 -2.06 1.20
C GLU A 70 -13.19 -2.51 0.14
N ARG A 71 -13.75 -1.57 -0.65
CA ARG A 71 -14.82 -1.86 -1.62
C ARG A 71 -14.49 -3.07 -2.50
N TYR A 72 -13.25 -3.19 -2.92
CA TYR A 72 -12.83 -4.19 -3.91
C TYR A 72 -12.21 -5.46 -3.28
N PHE A 73 -11.62 -5.38 -2.09
CA PHE A 73 -10.86 -6.50 -1.51
C PHE A 73 -11.48 -7.08 -0.24
N GLN A 74 -12.43 -6.40 0.43
CA GLN A 74 -12.90 -6.82 1.76
C GLN A 74 -13.46 -8.24 1.83
N LYS A 75 -14.11 -8.72 0.75
CA LYS A 75 -14.77 -10.03 0.74
C LYS A 75 -13.80 -11.15 1.15
N ASP A 76 -12.56 -11.08 0.66
CA ASP A 76 -11.54 -12.10 0.87
C ASP A 76 -10.36 -11.61 1.72
N TYR A 77 -10.21 -10.30 1.94
CA TYR A 77 -9.03 -9.73 2.60
C TYR A 77 -9.34 -8.78 3.77
N ARG A 78 -10.57 -8.76 4.30
CA ARG A 78 -10.96 -7.84 5.39
C ARG A 78 -10.00 -7.79 6.59
N PRO A 79 -9.42 -8.90 7.10
CA PRO A 79 -8.55 -8.84 8.29
C PRO A 79 -7.28 -7.99 8.15
N ILE A 80 -6.86 -7.67 6.91
CA ILE A 80 -5.64 -6.91 6.61
C ILE A 80 -5.94 -5.55 5.98
N ILE A 81 -7.20 -5.15 5.94
CA ILE A 81 -7.63 -3.81 5.51
C ILE A 81 -8.01 -3.02 6.74
N ARG A 82 -7.36 -1.88 6.93
CA ARG A 82 -7.51 -1.00 8.09
C ARG A 82 -7.85 0.41 7.63
N TYR A 83 -8.48 1.17 8.51
CA TYR A 83 -8.81 2.56 8.26
C TYR A 83 -8.01 3.45 9.19
N ILE A 84 -7.62 4.63 8.70
CA ILE A 84 -7.10 5.69 9.55
C ILE A 84 -7.78 7.00 9.20
N ASP A 85 -7.98 7.85 10.20
CA ASP A 85 -8.52 9.19 10.01
C ASP A 85 -7.40 10.21 10.15
N ILE A 86 -6.82 10.58 9.02
CA ILE A 86 -5.75 11.58 8.99
C ILE A 86 -6.25 13.01 9.24
N PHE A 87 -7.57 13.26 9.20
CA PHE A 87 -8.13 14.62 9.32
C PHE A 87 -8.34 15.03 10.78
N HIS A 88 -8.26 14.08 11.71
CA HIS A 88 -8.35 14.35 13.14
C HIS A 88 -7.00 14.06 13.81
N ARG A 89 -6.58 14.97 14.69
CA ARG A 89 -5.38 14.77 15.50
C ARG A 89 -5.53 13.48 16.33
N GLY A 90 -4.54 12.61 16.25
CA GLY A 90 -4.55 11.28 16.87
C GLY A 90 -5.24 10.19 16.04
N GLY A 91 -6.01 10.53 15.00
CA GLY A 91 -6.76 9.55 14.19
C GLY A 91 -5.89 8.67 13.29
N ALA A 92 -4.59 8.96 13.19
CA ALA A 92 -3.59 8.15 12.50
C ALA A 92 -2.56 7.53 13.45
N ASP A 93 -2.69 7.67 14.78
CA ASP A 93 -1.73 7.12 15.75
C ASP A 93 -1.67 5.59 15.69
N ASP A 94 -2.83 4.96 15.43
CA ASP A 94 -2.93 3.53 15.20
C ASP A 94 -2.02 3.04 14.07
N LEU A 95 -1.68 3.88 13.08
CA LEU A 95 -0.71 3.48 12.06
C LEU A 95 0.66 3.17 12.67
N LEU A 96 1.18 4.06 13.52
CA LEU A 96 2.47 3.87 14.18
C LEU A 96 2.44 2.70 15.16
N ILE A 97 1.39 2.61 15.99
CA ILE A 97 1.22 1.53 16.96
C ILE A 97 1.23 0.17 16.24
N ASN A 98 0.43 0.03 15.19
CA ASN A 98 0.37 -1.20 14.42
C ASN A 98 1.67 -1.50 13.66
N LEU A 99 2.39 -0.47 13.18
CA LEU A 99 3.68 -0.65 12.53
C LEU A 99 4.75 -1.15 13.50
N ASP A 100 4.68 -0.78 14.78
CA ASP A 100 5.58 -1.31 15.82
C ASP A 100 5.22 -2.76 16.19
N GLU A 101 3.93 -3.00 16.46
CA GLU A 101 3.42 -4.30 16.94
C GLU A 101 3.38 -5.40 15.88
N SER A 102 3.19 -5.06 14.60
CA SER A 102 3.02 -6.04 13.52
C SER A 102 4.35 -6.47 12.92
N ASP A 103 4.56 -7.77 12.73
CA ASP A 103 5.69 -8.29 11.94
C ASP A 103 5.45 -8.24 10.42
N CYS A 104 4.36 -7.63 9.96
CA CYS A 104 4.08 -7.49 8.54
C CYS A 104 5.15 -6.60 7.89
N PRO A 105 5.87 -7.09 6.86
CA PRO A 105 7.01 -6.39 6.27
C PRO A 105 6.58 -5.24 5.35
N ILE A 106 5.36 -5.28 4.80
CA ILE A 106 4.82 -4.24 3.92
C ILE A 106 3.58 -3.63 4.55
N THR A 107 3.53 -2.31 4.57
CA THR A 107 2.32 -1.53 4.83
C THR A 107 2.06 -0.60 3.66
N LEU A 108 0.85 -0.66 3.09
CA LEU A 108 0.40 0.22 2.01
C LEU A 108 -0.61 1.21 2.57
N LEU A 109 -0.40 2.50 2.38
CA LEU A 109 -1.31 3.56 2.81
C LEU A 109 -1.80 4.36 1.59
N ASP A 110 -3.10 4.34 1.31
CA ASP A 110 -3.73 5.20 0.30
C ASP A 110 -4.28 6.47 0.96
N LEU A 111 -3.70 7.63 0.62
CA LEU A 111 -4.14 8.92 1.15
C LEU A 111 -5.27 9.53 0.29
N PRO A 112 -6.27 10.19 0.91
CA PRO A 112 -7.27 10.94 0.18
C PRO A 112 -6.66 12.16 -0.50
N ALA A 113 -7.40 12.75 -1.44
CA ALA A 113 -7.04 14.06 -1.99
C ALA A 113 -7.03 15.15 -0.90
N GLN A 114 -6.26 16.21 -1.12
CA GLN A 114 -6.20 17.38 -0.20
C GLN A 114 -5.76 17.02 1.24
N SER A 115 -5.07 15.90 1.42
CA SER A 115 -4.54 15.42 2.70
C SER A 115 -3.24 16.11 3.15
N GLY A 116 -2.60 16.88 2.26
CA GLY A 116 -1.24 17.37 2.46
C GLY A 116 -1.01 18.14 3.76
N GLY A 117 -1.90 19.07 4.12
CA GLY A 117 -1.74 19.88 5.34
C GLY A 117 -1.89 19.07 6.64
N PHE A 118 -2.77 18.07 6.64
CA PHE A 118 -2.94 17.17 7.78
C PHE A 118 -1.77 16.19 7.89
N PHE A 119 -1.33 15.63 6.76
CA PHE A 119 -0.15 14.79 6.71
C PHE A 119 1.11 15.54 7.17
N GLU A 120 1.30 16.79 6.72
CA GLU A 120 2.37 17.67 7.19
C GLU A 120 2.32 17.90 8.69
N SER A 121 1.14 18.16 9.24
CA SER A 121 0.96 18.36 10.69
C SER A 121 1.33 17.10 11.48
N TYR A 122 0.85 15.94 11.03
CA TYR A 122 1.15 14.65 11.63
C TYR A 122 2.65 14.31 11.59
N VAL A 123 3.29 14.51 10.43
CA VAL A 123 4.73 14.28 10.25
C VAL A 123 5.56 15.12 11.22
N LYS A 124 5.21 16.41 11.38
CA LYS A 124 5.94 17.34 12.26
C LYS A 124 5.67 17.05 13.73
N GLU A 125 4.43 16.77 14.10
CA GLU A 125 4.03 16.52 15.48
C GLU A 125 4.75 15.31 16.08
N LEU A 126 4.84 14.22 15.30
CA LEU A 126 5.38 12.95 15.78
C LEU A 126 6.83 12.70 15.37
N ALA A 127 7.47 13.64 14.68
CA ALA A 127 8.74 13.39 13.98
C ALA A 127 8.68 12.06 13.19
N PHE A 128 7.57 11.86 12.46
CA PHE A 128 7.09 10.57 11.99
C PHE A 128 8.15 9.70 11.29
N PHE A 129 8.91 10.29 10.36
CA PHE A 129 9.93 9.54 9.62
C PHE A 129 11.13 9.13 10.48
N GLU A 130 11.50 9.94 11.47
CA GLU A 130 12.59 9.61 12.40
C GLU A 130 12.15 8.46 13.32
N VAL A 131 10.95 8.53 13.88
CA VAL A 131 10.39 7.44 14.71
C VAL A 131 10.33 6.12 13.94
N LEU A 132 9.85 6.15 12.70
CA LEU A 132 9.83 4.95 11.84
C LEU A 132 11.23 4.37 11.63
N LYS A 133 12.24 5.23 11.47
CA LYS A 133 13.61 4.81 11.23
C LYS A 133 14.28 4.27 12.49
N THR A 134 14.17 4.96 13.63
CA THR A 134 14.93 4.64 14.85
C THR A 134 14.27 3.58 15.71
N GLU A 135 12.94 3.63 15.84
CA GLU A 135 12.21 2.74 16.76
C GLU A 135 11.69 1.48 16.06
N ILE A 136 11.26 1.59 14.80
CA ILE A 136 10.54 0.52 14.09
C ILE A 136 11.42 -0.19 13.03
N ASN A 137 12.53 0.42 12.61
CA ASN A 137 13.31 0.01 11.43
C ASN A 137 12.42 -0.11 10.17
N CYS A 138 11.67 0.95 9.87
CA CYS A 138 10.78 1.05 8.72
C CYS A 138 11.24 2.16 7.77
N ARG A 139 11.41 1.82 6.49
CA ARG A 139 11.73 2.78 5.42
C ARG A 139 10.46 3.18 4.67
N VAL A 140 10.27 4.48 4.50
CA VAL A 140 9.11 5.04 3.80
C VAL A 140 9.42 5.29 2.34
N THR A 141 8.48 4.92 1.46
CA THR A 141 8.45 5.30 0.05
C THR A 141 7.23 6.16 -0.22
N MET A 142 7.46 7.41 -0.61
CA MET A 142 6.42 8.33 -1.05
C MET A 142 6.16 8.14 -2.55
N VAL A 143 4.97 7.63 -2.89
CA VAL A 143 4.55 7.44 -4.28
C VAL A 143 3.59 8.55 -4.68
N SER A 144 4.07 9.50 -5.47
CA SER A 144 3.28 10.62 -5.96
C SER A 144 2.65 10.30 -7.32
N VAL A 145 1.35 10.02 -7.34
CA VAL A 145 0.61 9.81 -8.60
C VAL A 145 0.18 11.15 -9.16
N ILE A 146 0.65 11.47 -10.37
CA ILE A 146 0.47 12.77 -11.00
C ILE A 146 -0.41 12.70 -12.25
N SER A 147 -1.03 13.84 -12.56
CA SER A 147 -1.68 14.11 -13.85
C SER A 147 -0.91 15.20 -14.59
N ARG A 148 -1.46 15.74 -15.70
CA ARG A 148 -0.81 16.78 -16.50
C ARG A 148 -0.94 18.21 -15.94
N VAL A 149 -1.67 18.39 -14.83
CA VAL A 149 -1.98 19.72 -14.30
C VAL A 149 -0.86 20.26 -13.43
N LEU A 150 -0.73 21.59 -13.38
CA LEU A 150 0.32 22.28 -12.61
C LEU A 150 0.30 21.93 -11.12
N ASP A 151 -0.89 21.74 -10.54
CA ASP A 151 -1.03 21.45 -9.12
C ASP A 151 -0.34 20.12 -8.72
N SER A 152 -0.21 19.16 -9.65
CA SER A 152 0.56 17.93 -9.41
C SER A 152 2.05 18.21 -9.13
N ILE A 153 2.60 19.29 -9.69
CA ILE A 153 3.98 19.74 -9.45
C ILE A 153 4.08 20.45 -8.11
N ASN A 154 3.15 21.37 -7.83
CA ASN A 154 3.12 22.14 -6.59
C ASN A 154 3.04 21.25 -5.35
N VAL A 155 2.26 20.16 -5.41
CA VAL A 155 2.15 19.21 -4.30
C VAL A 155 3.39 18.34 -4.17
N LEU A 156 4.00 17.93 -5.29
CA LEU A 156 5.26 17.19 -5.26
C LEU A 156 6.38 18.03 -4.65
N GLU A 157 6.44 19.32 -4.96
CA GLU A 157 7.41 20.27 -4.38
C GLU A 157 7.24 20.38 -2.87
N LYS A 158 6.02 20.65 -2.40
CA LYS A 158 5.72 20.70 -0.95
C LYS A 158 6.04 19.39 -0.23
N LEU A 159 5.77 18.25 -0.87
CA LEU A 159 6.11 16.94 -0.33
C LEU A 159 7.63 16.76 -0.23
N ARG A 160 8.40 17.19 -1.23
CA ARG A 160 9.86 17.16 -1.19
C ARG A 160 10.41 18.06 -0.08
N GLU A 161 9.86 19.27 0.07
CA GLU A 161 10.23 20.20 1.16
C GLU A 161 9.95 19.62 2.56
N LEU A 162 8.81 18.94 2.71
CA LEU A 162 8.41 18.30 3.96
C LEU A 162 9.32 17.11 4.31
N CYS A 163 9.44 16.13 3.42
CA CYS A 163 10.09 14.85 3.76
C CYS A 163 11.62 14.88 3.56
N LYS A 164 12.14 15.74 2.67
CA LYS A 164 13.58 15.87 2.37
C LYS A 164 14.22 14.50 2.06
N ASP A 165 15.36 14.17 2.65
CA ASP A 165 16.11 12.93 2.46
C ASP A 165 15.65 11.77 3.38
N GLN A 166 14.61 11.98 4.18
CA GLN A 166 14.12 10.99 5.15
C GLN A 166 13.37 9.82 4.49
N VAL A 167 12.95 9.97 3.23
CA VAL A 167 12.11 9.00 2.50
C VAL A 167 12.66 8.71 1.12
N ASP A 168 12.26 7.58 0.55
CA ASP A 168 12.45 7.28 -0.87
C ASP A 168 11.31 7.90 -1.69
N TYR A 169 11.60 8.33 -2.91
CA TYR A 169 10.61 8.98 -3.78
C TYR A 169 10.34 8.17 -5.03
N THR A 170 9.07 8.15 -5.41
CA THR A 170 8.61 7.65 -6.69
C THR A 170 7.56 8.60 -7.25
N VAL A 171 7.65 8.92 -8.54
CA VAL A 171 6.62 9.68 -9.25
C VAL A 171 5.99 8.79 -10.30
N VAL A 172 4.66 8.71 -10.31
CA VAL A 172 3.90 7.87 -11.23
C VAL A 172 3.11 8.76 -12.19
N LYS A 173 3.46 8.72 -13.47
CA LYS A 173 2.67 9.34 -14.54
C LYS A 173 1.50 8.42 -14.89
N ASN A 174 0.27 8.85 -14.60
CA ASN A 174 -0.92 8.08 -14.94
C ASN A 174 -1.39 8.38 -16.36
N LEU A 175 -1.18 7.42 -17.28
CA LEU A 175 -1.45 7.60 -18.71
C LEU A 175 -2.93 7.73 -19.07
N PHE A 176 -3.86 7.47 -18.14
CA PHE A 176 -5.26 7.87 -18.30
C PHE A 176 -5.39 9.37 -18.62
N HIS A 177 -4.47 10.19 -18.07
CA HIS A 177 -4.47 11.62 -18.31
C HIS A 177 -3.84 12.00 -19.65
N GLY A 178 -3.09 11.12 -20.30
CA GLY A 178 -2.44 11.35 -21.60
C GLY A 178 -1.12 10.58 -21.73
N GLU A 179 -0.55 10.57 -22.93
CA GLU A 179 0.78 10.01 -23.21
C GLU A 179 1.87 10.69 -22.36
N GLU A 180 2.98 9.99 -22.13
CA GLU A 180 4.04 10.41 -21.21
C GLU A 180 4.64 11.78 -21.58
N GLU A 181 4.77 12.06 -22.87
CA GLU A 181 5.29 13.32 -23.39
C GLU A 181 4.39 14.50 -23.04
N LYS A 182 3.08 14.26 -22.87
CA LYS A 182 2.08 15.31 -22.52
C LYS A 182 2.16 15.76 -21.06
N PHE A 183 3.05 15.18 -20.27
CA PHE A 183 3.38 15.64 -18.93
C PHE A 183 4.46 16.74 -18.95
N GLU A 184 4.50 17.58 -19.99
CA GLU A 184 5.47 18.68 -20.22
C GLU A 184 5.75 19.50 -18.95
N ARG A 185 4.71 19.86 -18.19
CA ARG A 185 4.87 20.63 -16.93
C ARG A 185 5.76 19.93 -15.91
N TYR A 186 5.68 18.61 -15.84
CA TYR A 186 6.55 17.80 -14.99
C TYR A 186 7.89 17.55 -15.67
N ASN A 187 7.86 17.10 -16.94
CA ASN A 187 9.03 16.72 -17.71
C ASN A 187 10.07 17.85 -17.81
N ASP A 188 9.59 19.09 -17.97
CA ASP A 188 10.39 20.30 -18.13
C ASP A 188 10.67 21.03 -16.80
N SER A 189 10.13 20.53 -15.67
CA SER A 189 10.33 21.18 -14.37
C SER A 189 11.75 21.00 -13.84
N SER A 190 12.30 22.07 -13.24
CA SER A 190 13.56 21.99 -12.49
C SER A 190 13.44 21.03 -11.30
N LEU A 191 12.26 20.96 -10.67
CA LEU A 191 11.94 20.01 -9.60
C LEU A 191 12.24 18.57 -10.01
N ARG A 192 11.74 18.13 -11.18
CA ARG A 192 12.01 16.80 -11.72
C ARG A 192 13.51 16.55 -11.88
N GLN A 193 14.23 17.49 -12.50
CA GLN A 193 15.67 17.34 -12.73
C GLN A 193 16.46 17.18 -11.43
N ASN A 194 16.13 18.02 -10.43
CA ASN A 194 16.76 17.95 -9.11
C ASN A 194 16.46 16.62 -8.41
N MET A 195 15.20 16.21 -8.37
CA MET A 195 14.81 14.97 -7.71
C MET A 195 15.41 13.73 -8.40
N LEU A 196 15.51 13.72 -9.74
CA LEU A 196 16.19 12.65 -10.48
C LEU A 196 17.67 12.55 -10.14
N ALA A 197 18.37 13.68 -10.03
CA ALA A 197 19.77 13.71 -9.60
C ALA A 197 19.95 13.18 -8.15
N GLU A 198 18.90 13.23 -7.34
CA GLU A 198 18.84 12.77 -5.96
C GLU A 198 18.26 11.35 -5.81
N GLY A 199 18.06 10.63 -6.91
CA GLY A 199 17.66 9.21 -6.91
C GLY A 199 16.16 8.95 -6.95
N LEU A 200 15.33 9.93 -7.32
CA LEU A 200 13.92 9.70 -7.66
C LEU A 200 13.79 8.63 -8.75
N ILE A 201 12.84 7.71 -8.58
CA ILE A 201 12.44 6.78 -9.64
C ILE A 201 11.12 7.24 -10.27
N GLU A 202 11.15 7.45 -11.59
CA GLU A 202 9.94 7.71 -12.38
C GLU A 202 9.32 6.39 -12.85
N LEU A 203 8.00 6.28 -12.69
CA LEU A 203 7.19 5.16 -13.14
C LEU A 203 6.02 5.64 -13.99
N VAL A 204 5.41 4.69 -14.69
CA VAL A 204 4.25 4.90 -15.53
C VAL A 204 3.14 3.95 -15.09
N MET A 205 1.92 4.48 -14.92
CA MET A 205 0.72 3.65 -14.80
C MET A 205 0.01 3.67 -16.15
N PRO A 206 -0.09 2.52 -16.87
CA PRO A 206 -0.72 2.48 -18.18
C PRO A 206 -2.21 2.85 -18.10
N ASP A 207 -2.80 3.28 -19.22
CA ASP A 207 -4.23 3.56 -19.30
C ASP A 207 -5.04 2.25 -19.33
N LEU A 208 -5.90 2.06 -18.32
CA LEU A 208 -6.86 0.96 -18.35
C LEU A 208 -8.11 1.40 -19.11
N PHE A 209 -8.33 0.79 -20.27
CA PHE A 209 -9.49 1.09 -21.11
C PHE A 209 -10.80 1.16 -20.31
N TYR A 210 -11.53 2.27 -20.46
CA TYR A 210 -12.64 2.64 -19.58
C TYR A 210 -13.71 1.56 -19.40
N LYS A 211 -14.05 0.75 -20.42
CA LYS A 211 -15.05 -0.33 -20.26
C LYS A 211 -14.57 -1.46 -19.34
N SER A 212 -13.26 -1.73 -19.36
CA SER A 212 -12.68 -2.71 -18.44
C SER A 212 -12.63 -2.15 -17.02
N TYR A 213 -12.29 -0.87 -16.87
CA TYR A 213 -12.34 -0.18 -15.58
C TYR A 213 -13.77 -0.14 -15.01
N ASP A 214 -14.74 0.30 -15.81
CA ASP A 214 -16.17 0.38 -15.45
C ASP A 214 -16.73 -1.00 -15.06
N PHE A 215 -16.34 -2.06 -15.76
CA PHE A 215 -16.71 -3.42 -15.39
C PHE A 215 -16.19 -3.82 -14.00
N LEU A 216 -14.92 -3.53 -13.69
CA LEU A 216 -14.38 -3.76 -12.35
C LEU A 216 -15.14 -2.95 -11.31
N ASP A 217 -15.40 -1.67 -11.58
CA ASP A 217 -16.06 -0.78 -10.62
C ASP A 217 -17.50 -1.18 -10.34
N ARG A 218 -18.30 -1.40 -11.40
CA ARG A 218 -19.72 -1.78 -11.30
C ARG A 218 -19.95 -3.02 -10.43
N HIS A 219 -19.01 -3.97 -10.48
CA HIS A 219 -19.10 -5.23 -9.76
C HIS A 219 -18.21 -5.28 -8.51
N ALA A 220 -17.49 -4.20 -8.19
CA ALA A 220 -16.54 -4.12 -7.08
C ALA A 220 -15.51 -5.28 -7.10
N LEU A 221 -14.96 -5.59 -8.27
CA LEU A 221 -14.07 -6.74 -8.49
C LEU A 221 -12.60 -6.35 -8.39
N THR A 222 -11.81 -7.15 -7.68
CA THR A 222 -10.34 -7.11 -7.83
C THR A 222 -9.93 -7.36 -9.29
N PHE A 223 -8.69 -7.02 -9.67
CA PHE A 223 -8.22 -7.29 -11.04
C PHE A 223 -8.18 -8.79 -11.34
N ASN A 224 -7.94 -9.64 -10.34
CA ASN A 224 -8.02 -11.09 -10.50
C ASN A 224 -9.47 -11.57 -10.67
N GLU A 225 -10.39 -11.14 -9.80
CA GLU A 225 -11.80 -11.52 -9.91
C GLU A 225 -12.41 -11.03 -11.23
N GLY A 226 -12.02 -9.85 -11.71
CA GLY A 226 -12.42 -9.32 -13.01
C GLY A 226 -11.99 -10.16 -14.21
N GLN A 227 -11.01 -11.06 -14.07
CA GLN A 227 -10.59 -11.99 -15.13
C GLN A 227 -11.38 -13.30 -15.12
N THR A 228 -12.04 -13.63 -14.02
CA THR A 228 -12.75 -14.90 -13.79
C THR A 228 -14.23 -14.74 -13.48
N HIS A 229 -14.72 -13.51 -13.32
CA HIS A 229 -16.12 -13.23 -13.03
C HIS A 229 -17.02 -13.75 -14.17
N LYS A 230 -18.19 -14.30 -13.81
CA LYS A 230 -19.12 -14.97 -14.74
C LYS A 230 -19.59 -14.11 -15.91
N GLU A 231 -19.68 -12.78 -15.72
CA GLU A 231 -20.09 -11.80 -16.76
C GLU A 231 -18.91 -11.26 -17.57
N THR A 232 -17.69 -11.74 -17.31
CA THR A 232 -16.48 -11.30 -18.02
C THR A 232 -16.43 -11.90 -19.41
N ASN A 233 -16.44 -11.05 -20.44
CA ASN A 233 -16.14 -11.49 -21.80
C ASN A 233 -14.63 -11.56 -22.07
N ILE A 234 -14.24 -12.22 -23.17
CA ILE A 234 -12.84 -12.44 -23.54
C ILE A 234 -12.03 -11.13 -23.68
N VAL A 235 -12.66 -10.05 -24.14
CA VAL A 235 -12.00 -8.76 -24.36
C VAL A 235 -11.71 -8.07 -23.04
N ILE A 236 -12.66 -8.04 -22.11
CA ILE A 236 -12.46 -7.48 -20.76
C ILE A 236 -11.37 -8.26 -20.04
N LYS A 237 -11.44 -9.59 -20.05
CA LYS A 237 -10.43 -10.47 -19.48
C LYS A 237 -9.03 -10.18 -20.04
N SER A 238 -8.91 -10.13 -21.37
CA SER A 238 -7.63 -9.89 -22.05
C SER A 238 -7.06 -8.51 -21.72
N ARG A 239 -7.90 -7.47 -21.66
CA ARG A 239 -7.48 -6.11 -21.30
C ARG A 239 -7.00 -6.01 -19.87
N ILE A 240 -7.75 -6.56 -18.91
CA ILE A 240 -7.34 -6.55 -17.49
C ILE A 240 -6.01 -7.30 -17.32
N LYS A 241 -5.90 -8.50 -17.91
CA LYS A 241 -4.68 -9.30 -17.85
C LYS A 241 -3.47 -8.56 -18.43
N SER A 242 -3.62 -7.98 -19.62
CA SER A 242 -2.53 -7.28 -20.30
C SER A 242 -2.13 -6.01 -19.57
N TRP A 243 -3.12 -5.24 -19.08
CA TRP A 243 -2.87 -4.04 -18.31
C TRP A 243 -2.12 -4.33 -17.00
N LEU A 244 -2.49 -5.39 -16.27
CA LEU A 244 -1.82 -5.75 -15.02
C LEU A 244 -0.37 -6.21 -15.26
N ALA A 245 -0.12 -6.95 -16.35
CA ALA A 245 1.23 -7.35 -16.74
C ALA A 245 2.09 -6.16 -17.18
N GLU A 246 1.50 -5.22 -17.93
CA GLU A 246 2.19 -3.98 -18.32
C GLU A 246 2.45 -3.09 -17.09
N PHE A 247 1.48 -2.94 -16.20
CA PHE A 247 1.63 -2.21 -14.94
C PHE A 247 2.79 -2.77 -14.12
N GLU A 248 2.86 -4.10 -13.93
CA GLU A 248 3.98 -4.74 -13.23
C GLU A 248 5.33 -4.44 -13.90
N ALA A 249 5.39 -4.51 -15.24
CA ALA A 249 6.61 -4.22 -15.98
C ALA A 249 7.04 -2.75 -15.80
N GLN A 250 6.09 -1.82 -15.79
CA GLN A 250 6.35 -0.39 -15.65
C GLN A 250 6.80 0.00 -14.23
N ILE A 251 6.34 -0.69 -13.19
CA ILE A 251 6.79 -0.41 -11.80
C ILE A 251 8.07 -1.15 -11.41
N LYS A 252 8.57 -2.06 -12.24
CA LYS A 252 9.76 -2.87 -12.00
C LYS A 252 11.00 -2.09 -11.56
N PRO A 253 11.31 -0.90 -12.13
CA PRO A 253 12.46 -0.11 -11.68
C PRO A 253 12.43 0.27 -10.20
N ALA A 254 11.25 0.34 -9.57
CA ALA A 254 11.08 0.68 -8.15
C ALA A 254 10.74 -0.52 -7.26
N PHE A 255 10.93 -1.77 -7.71
CA PHE A 255 10.55 -2.96 -6.94
C PHE A 255 11.11 -2.96 -5.51
N ASN A 256 12.37 -2.58 -5.32
CA ASN A 256 13.00 -2.47 -3.99
C ASN A 256 12.37 -1.36 -3.11
N LEU A 257 11.95 -0.25 -3.71
CA LEU A 257 11.27 0.83 -2.98
C LEU A 257 9.82 0.46 -2.63
N LEU A 258 9.22 -0.40 -3.45
CA LEU A 258 7.85 -0.88 -3.31
C LEU A 258 7.79 -2.25 -2.59
N GLY A 259 8.87 -2.72 -1.97
CA GLY A 259 8.87 -3.94 -1.16
C GLY A 259 8.72 -5.27 -1.93
N PHE A 260 8.94 -5.29 -3.24
CA PHE A 260 8.92 -6.52 -4.05
C PHE A 260 10.18 -7.40 -3.91
N ASP A 261 11.18 -6.92 -3.18
CA ASP A 261 12.39 -7.65 -2.78
C ASP A 261 12.22 -8.44 -1.47
N ILE A 262 11.10 -8.22 -0.76
CA ILE A 262 10.74 -8.97 0.45
C ILE A 262 10.41 -10.43 0.09
N GLN A 263 10.76 -11.34 1.00
CA GLN A 263 10.49 -12.77 0.81
C GLN A 263 8.99 -13.05 0.80
N PRO A 264 8.48 -13.81 -0.20
CA PRO A 264 7.11 -14.29 -0.19
C PRO A 264 6.80 -15.20 1.00
N ASP A 265 5.53 -15.20 1.42
CA ASP A 265 4.94 -16.14 2.35
C ASP A 265 3.66 -16.71 1.73
N ASP A 266 3.76 -17.94 1.23
CA ASP A 266 2.68 -18.65 0.57
C ASP A 266 1.49 -18.93 1.49
N CYS A 267 1.69 -18.89 2.82
CA CYS A 267 0.64 -19.14 3.82
C CYS A 267 -0.14 -17.88 4.19
N TYR A 268 0.43 -16.68 3.99
CA TYR A 268 -0.14 -15.42 4.45
C TYR A 268 -1.55 -15.17 3.90
N TYR A 269 -1.70 -15.09 2.58
CA TYR A 269 -3.00 -14.79 1.97
C TYR A 269 -4.04 -15.90 2.13
N PRO A 270 -3.70 -17.20 2.02
CA PRO A 270 -4.64 -18.27 2.35
C PRO A 270 -5.22 -18.15 3.76
N ALA A 271 -4.38 -17.88 4.77
CA ALA A 271 -4.82 -17.69 6.15
C ALA A 271 -5.73 -16.45 6.31
N VAL A 272 -5.40 -15.35 5.62
CA VAL A 272 -6.25 -14.15 5.59
C VAL A 272 -7.62 -14.44 4.98
N VAL A 273 -7.66 -15.18 3.87
CA VAL A 273 -8.90 -15.56 3.18
C VAL A 273 -9.77 -16.47 4.05
N GLU A 274 -9.17 -17.43 4.74
CA GLU A 274 -9.87 -18.30 5.70
C GLU A 274 -10.49 -17.46 6.83
N LYS A 275 -9.69 -16.61 7.47
CA LYS A 275 -10.18 -15.72 8.54
C LYS A 275 -11.27 -14.76 8.05
N SER A 276 -11.17 -14.26 6.81
CA SER A 276 -12.21 -13.40 6.21
C SER A 276 -13.53 -14.16 6.00
N LYS A 277 -13.47 -15.45 5.64
CA LYS A 277 -14.66 -16.32 5.54
C LYS A 277 -15.28 -16.56 6.91
N GLU A 278 -14.48 -16.89 7.92
CA GLU A 278 -14.96 -17.10 9.30
C GLU A 278 -15.70 -15.87 9.85
N LEU A 279 -15.15 -14.67 9.62
CA LEU A 279 -15.79 -13.42 10.03
C LEU A 279 -17.18 -13.25 9.38
N ARG A 280 -17.29 -13.53 8.08
CA ARG A 280 -18.58 -13.43 7.36
C ARG A 280 -19.60 -14.44 7.86
N GLU A 281 -19.19 -15.69 8.07
CA GLU A 281 -20.08 -16.74 8.59
C GLU A 281 -20.58 -16.40 10.00
N ASN A 282 -19.72 -15.81 10.84
CA ASN A 282 -20.11 -15.37 12.18
C ASN A 282 -21.10 -14.20 12.14
N GLU A 283 -20.86 -13.19 11.30
CA GLU A 283 -21.78 -12.06 11.10
C GLU A 283 -23.15 -12.52 10.56
N GLU A 284 -23.18 -13.51 9.66
CA GLU A 284 -24.42 -14.11 9.15
C GLU A 284 -25.19 -14.86 10.24
N LYS A 285 -24.49 -15.65 11.06
CA LYS A 285 -25.08 -16.35 12.21
C LYS A 285 -25.65 -15.38 13.25
N GLU A 286 -24.94 -14.28 13.55
CA GLU A 286 -25.42 -13.24 14.46
C GLU A 286 -26.65 -12.52 13.91
N LYS A 287 -26.66 -12.19 12.61
CA LYS A 287 -27.83 -11.60 11.95
C LYS A 287 -29.05 -12.52 11.98
N ALA A 288 -28.87 -13.82 11.74
CA ALA A 288 -29.94 -14.81 11.81
C ALA A 288 -30.51 -14.92 13.24
N LYS A 289 -29.65 -15.01 14.27
CA LYS A 289 -30.07 -15.03 15.68
C LYS A 289 -30.87 -13.79 16.08
N ASN A 290 -30.44 -12.61 15.63
CA ASN A 290 -31.13 -11.36 15.93
C ASN A 290 -32.45 -11.18 15.18
N GLN A 291 -32.64 -11.87 14.04
CA GLN A 291 -33.91 -11.92 13.32
C GLN A 291 -34.91 -12.87 14.01
N ASP A 292 -34.47 -14.05 14.46
CA ASP A 292 -35.31 -15.01 15.18
C ASP A 292 -35.77 -14.50 16.56
N ALA A 293 -34.95 -13.68 17.23
CA ALA A 293 -35.30 -13.05 18.51
C ALA A 293 -36.34 -11.93 18.41
N ASN A 294 -36.64 -11.44 17.19
CA ASN A 294 -37.56 -10.33 16.93
C ASN A 294 -38.88 -10.75 16.27
N LEU A 295 -39.20 -12.06 16.20
CA LEU A 295 -40.55 -12.48 15.81
C LEU A 295 -41.54 -12.15 16.95
N PRO A 296 -42.61 -11.36 16.70
CA PRO A 296 -43.64 -11.14 17.72
C PRO A 296 -44.33 -12.47 18.01
N SER A 297 -44.38 -12.83 19.30
CA SER A 297 -45.26 -13.88 19.81
C SER A 297 -46.67 -13.58 19.31
N GLN A 298 -47.17 -14.39 18.37
CA GLN A 298 -48.59 -14.36 18.02
C GLN A 298 -49.35 -14.78 19.28
N ASP A 299 -49.96 -13.80 19.94
CA ASP A 299 -50.96 -14.01 20.97
C ASP A 299 -52.09 -14.86 20.37
N ILE A 300 -52.13 -16.13 20.76
CA ILE A 300 -53.29 -16.99 20.59
C ILE A 300 -54.30 -16.55 21.65
N ALA A 301 -55.13 -15.57 21.29
CA ALA A 301 -56.33 -15.26 22.05
C ALA A 301 -57.39 -16.34 21.77
N ALA A 302 -57.75 -17.07 22.84
CA ALA A 302 -58.96 -17.91 22.93
C ALA A 302 -59.91 -17.28 23.94
#